data_AF-A0A6A3KLI6-F1
#
_entry.id   AF-A0A6A3KLI6-F1
#
_cell.length_a   1.000
_cell.length_b   1.000
_cell.length_c   1.000
_cell.angle_alpha   90.00
_cell.angle_beta   90.00
_cell.angle_gamma   90.00
#
_symmetry.space_group_name_H-M   'P 1'
#
loop_
_entity.id
_entity.type
_entity.pdbx_description
1 polymer ?
#
loop_
_entity_poly.entity_id
_entity_poly.type
_entity_poly.pdbx_seq_one_letter_code
_entity_poly.pdbx_strand_id
1 'polypeptide(L)'
;MTMSNAATAESFGVRLKRKVLSAETKLFEWRPCSCTIVARDGKLLLQLQTPPQDEDSHSEQDNETETVTIDLATQLLNVVPKKNKARCDLEYYAPVATMSGQVLKEELMAPSATHCQQWIAQRVEAALRALELENAQAKTRERELVQEIQTLRDGARVAAAERKHIENEYRHSRREVDSWRRAAQSAEAAAAQLQEQLGIAREENQLLAGEKMRLKRQNSELLNQVHRLDSLVYGRF
;
A
#
# COMPACT_ATOMS: atom_id res chain seq x y z
N MET A 1 5.34 27.25 -27.76
CA MET A 1 6.29 26.84 -28.80
C MET A 1 6.88 25.50 -28.43
N THR A 2 6.18 24.42 -28.77
CA THR A 2 6.62 23.04 -28.53
C THR A 2 7.44 22.60 -29.74
N MET A 3 8.75 22.57 -29.59
CA MET A 3 9.65 21.95 -30.56
C MET A 3 9.38 20.45 -30.56
N SER A 4 8.64 20.00 -31.57
CA SER A 4 8.51 18.60 -31.94
C SER A 4 9.87 18.09 -32.41
N ASN A 5 10.66 17.54 -31.48
CA ASN A 5 11.78 16.67 -31.81
C ASN A 5 11.21 15.38 -32.40
N ALA A 6 10.87 15.41 -33.70
CA ALA A 6 10.81 14.22 -34.52
C ALA A 6 12.26 13.76 -34.74
N ALA A 7 12.85 13.16 -33.70
CA ALA A 7 14.00 12.32 -33.87
C ALA A 7 13.54 11.16 -34.76
N THR A 8 13.89 11.23 -36.04
CA THR A 8 13.80 10.12 -36.98
C THR A 8 14.43 8.91 -36.31
N ALA A 9 13.60 7.99 -35.85
CA ALA A 9 14.05 6.73 -35.29
C ALA A 9 14.89 6.05 -36.38
N GLU A 10 16.16 5.76 -36.08
CA GLU A 10 17.03 5.04 -37.00
C GLU A 10 16.47 3.63 -37.19
N SER A 11 15.62 3.47 -38.19
CA SER A 11 15.08 2.20 -38.63
C SER A 11 16.06 1.59 -39.62
N PHE A 12 16.86 0.63 -39.17
CA PHE A 12 17.75 -0.12 -40.06
C PHE A 12 16.95 -1.24 -40.71
N GLY A 13 16.54 -1.01 -41.96
CA GLY A 13 15.84 -1.99 -42.78
C GLY A 13 16.82 -2.84 -43.58
N VAL A 14 16.77 -4.15 -43.41
CA VAL A 14 17.52 -5.11 -44.24
C VAL A 14 16.53 -5.92 -45.09
N ARG A 15 16.81 -6.06 -46.39
CA ARG A 15 16.03 -6.96 -47.25
C ARG A 15 16.58 -8.37 -47.14
N LEU A 16 15.75 -9.28 -46.65
CA LEU A 16 16.00 -10.71 -46.61
C LEU A 16 14.94 -11.44 -47.44
N LYS A 17 15.03 -12.76 -47.53
CA LYS A 17 13.93 -13.61 -47.98
C LYS A 17 13.41 -14.41 -46.79
N ARG A 18 12.09 -14.52 -46.65
CA ARG A 18 11.42 -15.37 -45.65
C ARG A 18 10.84 -16.59 -46.35
N LYS A 19 10.98 -17.74 -45.72
CA LYS A 19 10.37 -18.99 -46.20
C LYS A 19 8.92 -19.01 -45.75
N VAL A 20 8.01 -19.05 -46.72
CA VAL A 20 6.56 -18.98 -46.48
C VAL A 20 5.90 -20.17 -47.15
N LEU A 21 4.85 -20.70 -46.56
CA LEU A 21 4.00 -21.70 -47.19
C LEU A 21 3.01 -20.99 -48.11
N SER A 22 3.13 -21.21 -49.43
CA SER A 22 2.21 -20.63 -50.40
C SER A 22 0.80 -21.18 -50.18
N ALA A 23 -0.18 -20.28 -50.03
CA ALA A 23 -1.58 -20.66 -49.86
C ALA A 23 -2.15 -21.40 -51.08
N GLU A 24 -1.67 -21.05 -52.28
CA GLU A 24 -2.10 -21.58 -53.58
C GLU A 24 -1.47 -22.93 -53.87
N THR A 25 -0.14 -23.01 -53.84
CA THR A 25 0.60 -24.20 -54.28
C THR A 25 0.79 -25.22 -53.17
N LYS A 26 0.56 -24.84 -51.90
CA LYS A 26 0.89 -25.62 -50.70
C LYS A 26 2.37 -26.02 -50.62
N LEU A 27 3.25 -25.33 -51.35
CA LEU A 27 4.69 -25.52 -51.33
C LEU A 27 5.38 -24.38 -50.59
N PHE A 28 6.57 -24.66 -50.04
CA PHE A 28 7.39 -23.63 -49.43
C PHE A 28 8.13 -22.83 -50.50
N GLU A 29 8.03 -21.51 -50.41
CA GLU A 29 8.69 -20.57 -51.31
C GLU A 29 9.45 -19.47 -50.53
N TRP A 30 10.43 -18.87 -51.19
CA TRP A 30 11.23 -17.79 -50.62
C TRP A 30 10.74 -16.44 -51.13
N ARG A 31 10.05 -15.69 -50.27
CA ARG A 31 9.51 -14.38 -50.61
C ARG A 31 10.38 -13.25 -50.08
N PRO A 32 10.59 -12.15 -50.82
CA PRO A 32 11.27 -10.97 -50.31
C PRO A 32 10.57 -10.43 -49.06
N CYS A 33 11.36 -10.10 -48.04
CA CYS A 33 10.89 -9.68 -46.73
C CYS A 33 11.72 -8.47 -46.28
N SER A 34 11.05 -7.38 -45.94
CA SER A 34 11.67 -6.25 -45.25
C SER A 34 11.79 -6.59 -43.77
N CYS A 35 13.01 -6.49 -43.23
CA CYS A 35 13.28 -6.74 -41.82
C CYS A 35 13.74 -5.43 -41.17
N THR A 36 12.89 -4.86 -40.31
CA THR A 36 13.15 -3.54 -39.71
C THR A 36 13.22 -3.68 -38.20
N ILE A 37 14.29 -3.15 -37.60
CA ILE A 37 14.39 -3.01 -36.14
C ILE A 37 13.93 -1.60 -35.77
N VAL A 38 12.88 -1.53 -34.96
CA VAL A 38 12.37 -0.28 -34.38
C VAL A 38 13.07 -0.07 -33.05
N ALA A 39 14.17 0.67 -33.07
CA ALA A 39 15.08 0.84 -31.92
C ALA A 39 14.39 1.38 -30.66
N ARG A 40 13.39 2.26 -30.81
CA ARG A 40 12.66 2.88 -29.68
C ARG A 40 11.86 1.87 -28.87
N ASP A 41 11.28 0.90 -29.55
CA ASP A 41 10.33 -0.04 -28.94
C ASP A 41 10.94 -1.45 -28.79
N GLY A 42 12.19 -1.65 -29.21
CA GLY A 42 12.84 -2.96 -29.18
C GLY A 42 12.12 -4.01 -30.04
N LYS A 43 11.38 -3.59 -31.06
CA LYS A 43 10.57 -4.49 -31.90
C LYS A 43 11.24 -4.78 -33.22
N LEU A 44 11.11 -6.02 -33.66
CA LEU A 44 11.44 -6.46 -35.01
C LEU A 44 10.15 -6.61 -35.81
N LEU A 45 10.14 -6.00 -37.00
CA LEU A 45 9.08 -6.13 -37.99
C LEU A 45 9.61 -6.93 -39.17
N LEU A 46 8.92 -8.03 -39.51
CA LEU A 46 9.13 -8.82 -40.72
C LEU A 46 7.92 -8.63 -41.62
N GLN A 47 8.09 -7.85 -42.69
CA GLN A 47 7.01 -7.56 -43.63
C GLN A 47 7.29 -8.25 -44.96
N LEU A 48 6.40 -9.15 -45.38
CA LEU A 48 6.47 -9.72 -46.72
C LEU A 48 6.20 -8.65 -47.77
N GLN A 49 7.05 -8.58 -48.79
CA GLN A 49 6.82 -7.69 -49.91
C GLN A 49 5.90 -8.39 -50.93
N THR A 50 4.85 -7.71 -51.33
CA THR A 50 4.05 -8.07 -52.50
C THR A 50 4.86 -7.76 -53.76
N PRO A 51 4.84 -8.64 -54.77
CA PRO A 51 5.41 -8.30 -56.07
C PRO A 51 4.69 -7.05 -56.63
N PRO A 52 5.38 -6.18 -57.39
CA PRO A 52 4.74 -5.07 -58.06
C PRO A 52 3.65 -5.63 -58.98
N GLN A 53 2.40 -5.20 -58.79
CA GLN A 53 1.34 -5.44 -59.76
C GLN A 53 1.68 -4.66 -61.03
N ASP A 54 1.63 -5.33 -62.18
CA ASP A 54 1.64 -4.66 -63.48
C ASP A 54 0.47 -3.67 -63.53
N GLU A 55 0.72 -2.47 -64.06
CA GLU A 55 -0.13 -1.27 -63.96
C GLU A 55 -1.56 -1.37 -64.56
N ASP A 56 -1.99 -2.54 -65.03
CA ASP A 56 -3.30 -2.75 -65.67
C ASP A 56 -4.35 -3.43 -64.77
N SER A 57 -4.09 -3.60 -63.47
CA SER A 57 -5.04 -4.24 -62.54
C SER A 57 -5.54 -3.28 -61.47
N HIS A 58 -6.59 -2.52 -61.80
CA HIS A 58 -7.41 -1.79 -60.83
C HIS A 58 -8.25 -2.77 -60.00
N SER A 59 -7.65 -3.31 -58.94
CA SER A 59 -8.41 -3.87 -57.82
C SER A 59 -7.91 -3.19 -56.55
N GLU A 60 -8.77 -2.39 -55.91
CA GLU A 60 -8.59 -1.93 -54.53
C GLU A 60 -8.73 -3.12 -53.58
N GLN A 61 -7.79 -4.04 -53.69
CA GLN A 61 -7.66 -5.14 -52.75
C GLN A 61 -6.70 -4.64 -51.69
N ASP A 62 -7.27 -4.40 -50.52
CA ASP A 62 -6.57 -4.11 -49.28
C ASP A 62 -5.46 -5.18 -49.14
N ASN A 63 -4.25 -4.84 -49.60
CA ASN A 63 -3.12 -5.75 -49.63
C ASN A 63 -2.69 -5.90 -48.17
N GLU A 64 -3.33 -6.81 -47.44
CA GLU A 64 -2.90 -7.24 -46.11
C GLU A 64 -1.47 -7.77 -46.24
N THR A 65 -0.48 -6.89 -46.09
CA THR A 65 0.92 -7.29 -46.08
C THR A 65 1.13 -8.06 -44.79
N GLU A 66 1.31 -9.37 -44.91
CA GLU A 66 1.60 -10.25 -43.78
C GLU A 66 2.82 -9.70 -43.02
N THR A 67 2.56 -9.22 -41.82
CA THR A 67 3.56 -8.57 -40.97
C THR A 67 3.67 -9.34 -39.67
N VAL A 68 4.87 -9.86 -39.40
CA VAL A 68 5.19 -10.49 -38.12
C VAL A 68 5.91 -9.46 -37.25
N THR A 69 5.35 -9.19 -36.08
CA THR A 69 5.93 -8.30 -35.08
C THR A 69 6.47 -9.13 -33.92
N ILE A 70 7.75 -8.94 -33.58
CA ILE A 70 8.44 -9.69 -32.53
C ILE A 70 9.07 -8.69 -31.56
N ASP A 71 8.72 -8.80 -30.29
CA ASP A 71 9.38 -8.06 -29.21
C ASP A 71 10.73 -8.71 -28.90
N LEU A 72 11.83 -7.99 -29.11
CA LEU A 72 13.17 -8.55 -29.00
C LEU A 72 13.58 -8.84 -27.55
N ALA A 73 12.99 -8.19 -26.56
CA ALA A 73 13.33 -8.41 -25.15
C ALA A 73 12.58 -9.60 -24.57
N THR A 74 11.30 -9.76 -24.95
CA THR A 74 10.40 -10.71 -24.29
C THR A 74 10.04 -11.92 -25.13
N GLN A 75 10.03 -11.81 -26.46
CA GLN A 75 9.59 -12.88 -27.35
C GLN A 75 10.76 -13.58 -28.06
N LEU A 76 11.83 -12.87 -28.41
CA LEU A 76 12.96 -13.46 -29.11
C LEU A 76 13.68 -14.50 -28.22
N LEU A 77 13.75 -15.74 -28.69
CA LEU A 77 14.45 -16.83 -28.00
C LEU A 77 15.85 -17.04 -28.55
N ASN A 78 15.95 -17.24 -29.87
CA ASN A 78 17.21 -17.57 -30.50
C ASN A 78 17.25 -17.17 -31.97
N VAL A 79 18.46 -16.91 -32.45
CA VAL A 79 18.74 -16.75 -33.88
C VAL A 79 19.82 -17.76 -34.26
N VAL A 80 19.41 -18.86 -34.91
CA VAL A 80 20.28 -20.02 -35.17
C VAL A 80 20.78 -19.99 -36.61
N PRO A 81 22.08 -19.80 -36.87
CA PRO A 81 22.63 -19.89 -38.20
C PRO A 81 22.52 -21.33 -38.75
N LYS A 82 22.08 -21.48 -40.00
CA LYS A 82 22.11 -22.77 -40.71
C LYS A 82 23.50 -23.05 -41.28
N LYS A 83 23.74 -24.30 -41.70
CA LYS A 83 24.99 -24.75 -42.35
C LYS A 83 25.45 -23.86 -43.52
N ASN A 84 24.51 -23.29 -44.28
CA ASN A 84 24.80 -22.40 -45.42
C ASN A 84 25.28 -20.99 -45.00
N LYS A 85 25.26 -20.62 -43.70
CA LYS A 85 25.63 -19.31 -43.12
C LYS A 85 24.91 -18.07 -43.67
N ALA A 86 24.32 -18.12 -44.86
CA ALA A 86 23.41 -17.13 -45.44
C ALA A 86 21.96 -17.35 -45.01
N ARG A 87 21.66 -18.41 -44.26
CA ARG A 87 20.33 -18.70 -43.72
C ARG A 87 20.37 -18.76 -42.20
N CYS A 88 19.31 -18.33 -41.56
CA CYS A 88 19.11 -18.45 -40.12
C CYS A 88 17.67 -18.79 -39.79
N ASP A 89 17.49 -19.50 -38.68
CA ASP A 89 16.19 -19.68 -38.05
C ASP A 89 16.02 -18.63 -36.98
N LEU A 90 14.84 -18.03 -36.93
CA LEU A 90 14.39 -17.18 -35.85
C LEU A 90 13.40 -17.94 -35.00
N GLU A 91 13.71 -18.11 -33.72
CA GLU A 91 12.83 -18.76 -32.75
C GLU A 91 12.32 -17.71 -31.77
N TYR A 92 11.01 -17.65 -31.57
CA TYR A 92 10.37 -16.67 -30.69
C TYR A 92 9.07 -17.23 -30.10
N TYR A 93 8.68 -16.70 -28.94
CA TYR A 93 7.36 -17.00 -28.37
C TYR A 93 6.25 -16.34 -29.17
N ALA A 94 5.15 -17.07 -29.36
CA ALA A 94 3.94 -16.49 -29.90
C ALA A 94 3.48 -15.27 -29.04
N PRO A 95 2.82 -14.27 -29.65
CA PRO A 95 2.36 -13.09 -28.92
C PRO A 95 1.53 -13.48 -27.68
N VAL A 96 1.63 -12.69 -26.61
CA VAL A 96 1.04 -12.98 -25.28
C VAL A 96 -0.48 -13.29 -25.32
N ALA A 97 -1.19 -12.88 -26.37
CA ALA A 97 -2.59 -13.25 -26.61
C ALA A 97 -2.81 -14.77 -26.74
N THR A 98 -1.81 -15.52 -27.18
CA THR A 98 -1.79 -16.98 -27.19
C THR A 98 -1.06 -17.49 -25.94
N MET A 99 -1.81 -17.83 -24.90
CA MET A 99 -1.33 -18.38 -23.60
C MET A 99 -0.60 -19.74 -23.70
N SER A 100 -0.17 -20.16 -24.89
CA SER A 100 0.30 -21.54 -25.15
C SER A 100 1.81 -21.73 -24.95
N GLY A 101 2.59 -20.67 -24.68
CA GLY A 101 4.06 -20.78 -24.62
C GLY A 101 4.67 -21.36 -25.91
N GLN A 102 3.91 -21.32 -27.00
CA GLN A 102 4.27 -21.95 -28.26
C GLN A 102 5.44 -21.20 -28.88
N VAL A 103 6.47 -21.96 -29.23
CA VAL A 103 7.63 -21.45 -29.95
C VAL A 103 7.31 -21.46 -31.44
N LEU A 104 7.36 -20.28 -32.05
CA LEU A 104 7.25 -20.07 -33.49
C LEU A 104 8.64 -20.00 -34.10
N LYS A 105 8.74 -20.41 -35.36
CA LYS A 105 10.01 -20.53 -36.09
C LYS A 105 9.90 -19.97 -37.49
N GLU A 106 10.79 -19.03 -37.81
CA GLU A 106 10.86 -18.38 -39.12
C GLU A 106 12.21 -18.62 -39.77
N GLU A 107 12.23 -19.15 -40.99
CA GLU A 107 13.48 -19.36 -41.74
C GLU A 107 13.73 -18.15 -42.65
N LEU A 108 14.89 -17.51 -42.48
CA LEU A 108 15.29 -16.30 -43.20
C LEU A 108 16.58 -16.55 -43.98
N MET A 109 16.68 -15.92 -45.14
CA MET A 109 17.83 -16.01 -46.04
C MET A 109 18.32 -14.62 -46.43
N ALA A 110 19.59 -14.35 -46.13
CA ALA A 110 20.30 -13.16 -46.52
C ALA A 110 20.98 -13.31 -47.89
N PRO A 111 21.36 -12.20 -48.54
CA PRO A 111 22.11 -12.22 -49.80
C PRO A 111 23.48 -12.91 -49.69
N SER A 112 24.12 -12.84 -48.51
CA SER A 112 25.38 -13.53 -48.24
C SER A 112 25.51 -13.91 -46.76
N ALA A 113 26.48 -14.76 -46.44
CA ALA A 113 26.79 -15.14 -45.06
C ALA A 113 27.16 -13.93 -44.19
N THR A 114 27.92 -12.97 -44.74
CA THR A 114 28.30 -11.73 -44.05
C THR A 114 27.08 -10.88 -43.72
N HIS A 115 26.14 -10.72 -44.66
CA HIS A 115 24.89 -10.00 -44.41
C HIS A 115 24.05 -10.69 -43.32
N CYS A 116 24.00 -12.03 -43.33
CA CYS A 116 23.32 -12.79 -42.28
C CYS A 116 23.94 -12.54 -40.90
N GLN A 117 25.26 -12.58 -40.79
CA GLN A 117 25.97 -12.36 -39.53
C GLN A 117 25.79 -10.94 -39.00
N GLN A 118 25.90 -9.92 -39.87
CA GLN A 118 25.66 -8.53 -39.48
C GLN A 118 24.24 -8.32 -38.98
N TRP A 119 23.26 -8.89 -39.68
CA TRP A 119 21.86 -8.80 -39.27
C TRP A 119 21.59 -9.53 -37.95
N ILE A 120 22.22 -10.70 -37.70
CA ILE A 120 22.15 -11.38 -36.39
C ILE A 120 22.71 -10.49 -35.29
N ALA A 121 23.91 -9.93 -35.49
CA ALA A 121 24.58 -9.08 -34.50
C ALA A 121 23.73 -7.86 -34.12
N GLN A 122 23.15 -7.17 -35.11
CA GLN A 122 22.27 -6.02 -34.89
C GLN A 122 21.05 -6.35 -34.00
N ARG A 123 20.50 -7.57 -34.12
CA ARG A 123 19.34 -8.01 -33.31
C ARG A 123 19.74 -8.32 -31.89
N VAL A 124 20.88 -8.97 -31.70
CA VAL A 124 21.43 -9.25 -30.38
C VAL A 124 21.72 -7.93 -29.65
N GLU A 125 22.33 -6.96 -30.34
CA GLU A 125 22.57 -5.62 -29.78
C GLU A 125 21.26 -4.91 -29.42
N ALA A 126 20.24 -4.96 -30.29
CA ALA A 126 18.95 -4.34 -30.01
C ALA A 126 18.22 -4.99 -28.83
N ALA A 127 18.25 -6.32 -28.73
CA ALA A 127 17.68 -7.06 -27.59
C ALA A 127 18.41 -6.71 -26.29
N LEU A 128 19.74 -6.64 -26.31
CA LEU A 128 20.55 -6.26 -25.14
C LEU A 128 20.22 -4.84 -24.67
N ARG A 129 20.15 -3.85 -25.58
CA ARG A 129 19.78 -2.47 -25.22
C ARG A 129 18.39 -2.37 -24.60
N ALA A 130 17.43 -3.13 -25.12
CA ALA A 130 16.07 -3.17 -24.57
C ALA A 130 16.07 -3.74 -23.14
N LEU A 131 16.78 -4.84 -22.91
CA LEU A 131 16.94 -5.44 -21.58
C LEU A 131 17.69 -4.53 -20.60
N GLU A 132 18.72 -3.82 -21.06
CA GLU A 132 19.45 -2.85 -20.23
C GLU A 132 18.55 -1.69 -19.77
N LEU A 133 17.71 -1.18 -20.67
CA LEU A 133 16.74 -0.12 -20.35
C LEU A 133 15.71 -0.61 -19.32
N GLU A 134 15.13 -1.80 -19.53
CA GLU A 134 14.17 -2.40 -18.60
C GLU A 134 14.81 -2.64 -17.23
N ASN A 135 16.05 -3.12 -17.19
CA ASN A 135 16.78 -3.33 -15.93
C ASN A 135 17.06 -2.01 -15.19
N ALA A 136 17.41 -0.94 -15.92
CA ALA A 136 17.58 0.39 -15.33
C ALA A 136 16.26 0.93 -14.73
N GLN A 137 15.14 0.73 -15.44
CA GLN A 137 13.81 1.07 -14.93
C GLN A 137 13.41 0.22 -13.72
N ALA A 138 13.70 -1.08 -13.74
CA ALA A 138 13.45 -1.96 -12.61
C ALA A 138 14.25 -1.54 -11.37
N LYS A 139 15.53 -1.18 -11.53
CA LYS A 139 16.39 -0.69 -10.42
C LYS A 139 15.93 0.64 -9.84
N THR A 140 15.42 1.55 -10.67
CA THR A 140 14.89 2.83 -10.16
C THR A 140 13.63 2.59 -9.36
N ARG A 141 12.70 1.78 -9.87
CA ARG A 141 11.50 1.35 -9.14
C ARG A 141 11.81 0.61 -7.85
N GLU A 142 12.82 -0.27 -7.84
CA GLU A 142 13.27 -0.97 -6.63
C GLU A 142 13.74 0.01 -5.56
N ARG A 143 14.52 1.03 -5.94
CA ARG A 143 14.99 2.07 -5.00
C ARG A 143 13.83 2.87 -4.41
N GLU A 144 12.84 3.23 -5.21
CA GLU A 144 11.64 3.93 -4.76
C GLU A 144 10.86 3.10 -3.73
N LEU A 145 10.62 1.81 -4.03
CA LEU A 145 9.93 0.89 -3.13
C LEU A 145 10.71 0.69 -1.81
N VAL A 146 12.04 0.58 -1.88
CA VAL A 146 12.88 0.45 -0.68
C VAL A 146 12.77 1.71 0.19
N GLN A 147 12.76 2.90 -0.41
CA GLN A 147 12.55 4.15 0.31
C GLN A 147 11.15 4.20 0.96
N GLU A 148 10.11 3.82 0.22
CA GLU A 148 8.74 3.78 0.74
C GLU A 148 8.63 2.82 1.93
N ILE A 149 9.17 1.60 1.82
CA ILE A 149 9.21 0.63 2.93
C ILE A 149 9.91 1.23 4.16
N GLN A 150 11.01 1.95 3.96
CA GLN A 150 11.72 2.59 5.07
C GLN A 150 10.85 3.66 5.74
N THR A 151 10.20 4.52 4.96
CA THR A 151 9.30 5.55 5.51
C THR A 151 8.12 4.94 6.28
N LEU A 152 7.54 3.85 5.78
CA LEU A 152 6.44 3.15 6.44
C LEU A 152 6.89 2.49 7.75
N ARG A 153 8.11 1.91 7.77
CA ARG A 153 8.69 1.33 9.00
C ARG A 153 8.93 2.41 10.06
N ASP A 154 9.47 3.55 9.67
CA ASP A 154 9.73 4.67 10.59
C ASP A 154 8.40 5.24 11.12
N GLY A 155 7.40 5.42 10.24
CA GLY A 155 6.05 5.81 10.65
C GLY A 155 5.39 4.83 11.62
N ALA A 156 5.50 3.52 11.37
CA ALA A 156 4.97 2.49 12.25
C ALA A 156 5.66 2.51 13.63
N ARG A 157 6.97 2.77 13.67
CA ARG A 157 7.74 2.90 14.92
C ARG A 157 7.29 4.11 15.73
N VAL A 158 7.09 5.27 15.10
CA VAL A 158 6.59 6.48 15.76
C VAL A 158 5.19 6.24 16.31
N ALA A 159 4.27 5.73 15.50
CA ALA A 159 2.91 5.44 15.93
C ALA A 159 2.85 4.43 17.09
N ALA A 160 3.76 3.45 17.13
CA ALA A 160 3.88 2.52 18.26
C ALA A 160 4.38 3.22 19.54
N ALA A 161 5.33 4.13 19.42
CA ALA A 161 5.82 4.93 20.54
C ALA A 161 4.73 5.85 21.10
N GLU A 162 3.96 6.52 20.23
CA GLU A 162 2.82 7.37 20.60
C GLU A 162 1.73 6.57 21.32
N ARG A 163 1.34 5.40 20.79
CA ARG A 163 0.37 4.52 21.46
C ARG A 163 0.82 4.14 22.86
N LYS A 164 2.11 3.79 23.02
CA LYS A 164 2.68 3.45 24.33
C LYS A 164 2.67 4.65 25.28
N HIS A 165 2.94 5.86 24.78
CA HIS A 165 2.86 7.08 25.56
C HIS A 165 1.45 7.33 26.07
N ILE A 166 0.47 7.32 25.16
CA ILE A 166 -0.95 7.53 25.48
C ILE A 166 -1.45 6.46 26.48
N GLU A 167 -1.05 5.21 26.31
CA GLU A 167 -1.41 4.14 27.25
C GLU A 167 -0.87 4.40 28.66
N ASN A 168 0.37 4.90 28.76
CA ASN A 168 0.95 5.26 30.06
C ASN A 168 0.23 6.45 30.71
N GLU A 169 -0.09 7.48 29.94
CA GLU A 169 -0.88 8.62 30.43
C GLU A 169 -2.26 8.18 30.92
N TYR A 170 -2.96 7.35 30.14
CA TYR A 170 -4.26 6.82 30.55
C TYR A 170 -4.17 6.01 31.85
N ARG A 171 -3.14 5.18 32.01
CA ARG A 171 -2.90 4.44 33.25
C ARG A 171 -2.62 5.37 34.42
N HIS A 172 -1.90 6.46 34.20
CA HIS A 172 -1.61 7.44 35.24
C HIS A 172 -2.90 8.15 35.68
N SER A 173 -3.64 8.73 34.75
CA SER A 173 -4.91 9.42 35.03
C SER A 173 -5.92 8.49 35.69
N ARG A 174 -5.98 7.21 35.30
CA ARG A 174 -6.84 6.23 35.97
C ARG A 174 -6.48 6.03 37.44
N ARG A 175 -5.19 5.96 37.78
CA ARG A 175 -4.74 5.86 39.18
C ARG A 175 -5.11 7.11 39.96
N GLU A 176 -5.01 8.29 39.35
CA GLU A 176 -5.44 9.54 39.98
C GLU A 176 -6.94 9.52 40.26
N VAL A 177 -7.77 9.14 39.28
CA VAL A 177 -9.22 8.99 39.46
C VAL A 177 -9.54 8.01 40.60
N ASP A 178 -8.85 6.87 40.65
CA ASP A 178 -9.03 5.89 41.72
C ASP A 178 -8.58 6.42 43.09
N SER A 179 -7.55 7.27 43.16
CA SER A 179 -7.15 7.94 44.39
C SER A 179 -8.18 8.98 44.85
N TRP A 180 -8.70 9.79 43.92
CA TRP A 180 -9.73 10.78 44.22
C TRP A 180 -11.03 10.13 44.67
N ARG A 181 -11.41 9.02 44.04
CA ARG A 181 -12.58 8.23 44.45
C ARG A 181 -12.44 7.72 45.88
N ARG A 182 -11.28 7.17 46.24
CA ARG A 182 -11.02 6.69 47.61
C ARG A 182 -11.04 7.84 48.62
N ALA A 183 -10.45 8.98 48.27
CA ALA A 183 -10.48 10.16 49.12
C ALA A 183 -11.91 10.67 49.34
N ALA A 184 -12.73 10.71 48.28
CA ALA A 184 -14.14 11.10 48.36
C ALA A 184 -14.95 10.15 49.26
N GLN A 185 -14.81 8.83 49.07
CA GLN A 185 -15.47 7.83 49.92
C GLN A 185 -15.06 7.96 51.39
N SER A 186 -13.77 8.20 51.65
CA SER A 186 -13.29 8.44 53.01
C SER A 186 -13.88 9.71 53.62
N ALA A 187 -14.02 10.78 52.83
CA ALA A 187 -14.61 12.03 53.28
C ALA A 187 -16.12 11.88 53.56
N GLU A 188 -16.84 11.15 52.70
CA GLU A 188 -18.26 10.82 52.91
C GLU A 188 -18.48 10.01 54.19
N ALA A 189 -17.65 8.99 54.43
CA ALA A 189 -17.72 8.19 55.66
C ALA A 189 -17.45 9.05 56.91
N ALA A 190 -16.45 9.93 56.86
CA ALA A 190 -16.17 10.86 57.96
C ALA A 190 -17.32 11.84 58.20
N ALA A 191 -17.95 12.35 57.12
CA ALA A 191 -19.11 13.23 57.23
C ALA A 191 -20.31 12.52 57.87
N ALA A 192 -20.59 11.26 57.48
CA ALA A 192 -21.63 10.45 58.08
C ALA A 192 -21.39 10.21 59.57
N GLN A 193 -20.16 9.91 59.96
CA GLN A 193 -19.80 9.74 61.37
C GLN A 193 -20.01 11.02 62.19
N LEU A 194 -19.61 12.18 61.65
CA LEU A 194 -19.86 13.47 62.31
C LEU A 194 -21.35 13.77 62.43
N GLN A 195 -22.16 13.41 61.43
CA GLN A 195 -23.61 13.59 61.46
C GLN A 195 -24.26 12.73 62.55
N GLU A 196 -23.81 11.50 62.74
CA GLU A 196 -24.24 10.62 63.83
C GLU A 196 -23.87 11.21 65.20
N GLN A 197 -22.62 11.66 65.38
CA GLN A 197 -22.17 12.30 66.62
C GLN A 197 -22.97 13.56 66.95
N LEU A 198 -23.31 14.37 65.94
CA LEU A 198 -24.17 15.53 66.12
C LEU A 198 -25.59 15.14 66.53
N GLY A 199 -26.12 14.01 66.05
CA GLY A 199 -27.38 13.44 66.49
C GLY A 199 -27.37 13.12 67.97
N ILE A 200 -26.37 12.34 68.40
CA ILE A 200 -26.18 11.96 69.82
C ILE A 200 -26.05 13.21 70.70
N ALA A 201 -25.20 14.16 70.32
CA ALA A 201 -24.99 15.38 71.10
C ALA A 201 -26.28 16.23 71.24
N ARG A 202 -27.17 16.21 70.23
CA ARG A 202 -28.46 16.89 70.31
C ARG A 202 -29.42 16.19 71.28
N GLU A 203 -29.48 14.87 71.23
CA GLU A 203 -30.30 14.07 72.15
C GLU A 203 -29.84 14.23 73.60
N GLU A 204 -28.53 14.16 73.86
CA GLU A 204 -27.94 14.41 75.17
C GLU A 204 -28.30 15.80 75.69
N ASN A 205 -28.20 16.84 74.85
CA ASN A 205 -28.55 18.19 75.23
C ASN A 205 -30.05 18.34 75.59
N GLN A 206 -30.93 17.65 74.86
CA GLN A 206 -32.37 17.62 75.20
C GLN A 206 -32.64 16.94 76.55
N LEU A 207 -31.98 15.80 76.81
CA LEU A 207 -32.08 15.11 78.09
C LEU A 207 -31.58 15.97 79.25
N LEU A 208 -30.40 16.58 79.10
CA LEU A 208 -29.82 17.49 80.08
C LEU A 208 -30.73 18.71 80.34
N ALA A 209 -31.35 19.27 79.29
CA ALA A 209 -32.31 20.35 79.45
C ALA A 209 -33.55 19.92 80.25
N GLY A 210 -34.05 18.70 80.00
CA GLY A 210 -35.15 18.10 80.76
C GLY A 210 -34.80 17.89 82.24
N GLU A 211 -33.64 17.30 82.52
CA GLU A 211 -33.16 17.10 83.88
C GLU A 211 -32.95 18.42 84.63
N LYS A 212 -32.38 19.43 83.96
CA LYS A 212 -32.22 20.78 84.51
C LYS A 212 -33.56 21.37 84.93
N MET A 213 -34.62 21.20 84.14
CA MET A 213 -35.95 21.66 84.49
C MET A 213 -36.56 20.88 85.66
N ARG A 214 -36.36 19.56 85.72
CA ARG A 214 -36.78 18.73 86.87
C ARG A 214 -36.09 19.18 88.15
N LEU A 215 -34.77 19.32 88.13
CA LEU A 215 -33.98 19.77 89.28
C LEU A 215 -34.38 21.18 89.72
N LYS A 216 -34.64 22.08 88.77
CA LYS A 216 -35.14 23.43 89.09
C LYS A 216 -36.47 23.40 89.84
N ARG A 217 -37.41 22.53 89.44
CA ARG A 217 -38.69 22.35 90.16
C ARG A 217 -38.47 21.77 91.56
N GLN A 218 -37.69 20.69 91.68
CA GLN A 218 -37.36 20.10 92.98
C GLN A 218 -36.71 21.11 93.93
N ASN A 219 -35.73 21.89 93.45
CA ASN A 219 -35.12 22.95 94.25
C ASN A 219 -36.14 24.01 94.68
N SER A 220 -37.08 24.40 93.80
CA SER A 220 -38.14 25.35 94.19
C SER A 220 -39.10 24.78 95.22
N GLU A 221 -39.44 23.50 95.14
CA GLU A 221 -40.28 22.80 96.13
C GLU A 221 -39.58 22.69 97.47
N LEU A 222 -38.31 22.28 97.48
CA LEU A 222 -37.48 22.23 98.69
C LEU A 222 -37.34 23.62 99.31
N LEU A 223 -37.09 24.65 98.51
CA LEU A 223 -37.01 26.03 98.98
C LEU A 223 -38.34 26.46 99.63
N ASN A 224 -39.48 26.14 99.02
CA ASN A 224 -40.79 26.40 99.61
C ASN A 224 -41.03 25.62 100.91
N GLN A 225 -40.59 24.36 100.99
CA GLN A 225 -40.65 23.56 102.21
C GLN A 225 -39.79 24.15 103.32
N VAL A 226 -38.57 24.60 103.01
CA VAL A 226 -37.69 25.30 103.95
C VAL A 226 -38.38 26.57 104.45
N HIS A 227 -38.95 27.41 103.58
CA HIS A 227 -39.70 28.60 104.02
C HIS A 227 -40.88 28.25 104.95
N ARG A 228 -41.60 27.15 104.67
CA ARG A 228 -42.68 26.67 105.56
C ARG A 228 -42.14 26.22 106.90
N LEU A 229 -41.03 25.48 106.93
CA LEU A 229 -40.38 25.04 108.17
C LEU A 229 -39.85 26.22 108.96
N ASP A 230 -39.18 27.19 108.32
CA ASP A 230 -38.75 28.42 108.96
C ASP A 230 -39.93 29.20 109.53
N SER A 231 -41.06 29.28 108.81
CA SER A 231 -42.29 29.89 109.33
C SER A 231 -42.88 29.11 110.52
N LEU A 232 -42.69 27.79 110.61
CA LEU A 232 -43.15 26.98 111.74
C LEU A 232 -42.19 27.08 112.94
N VAL A 233 -40.89 27.19 112.71
CA VAL A 233 -39.84 27.26 113.74
C VAL A 233 -39.71 28.67 114.30
N TYR A 234 -39.81 29.71 113.45
CA TYR A 234 -39.66 31.12 113.82
C TYR A 234 -40.96 31.92 113.80
N GLY A 235 -42.08 31.37 113.30
CA GLY A 235 -43.39 32.05 113.25
C GLY A 235 -44.34 31.73 114.41
N ARG A 236 -43.82 31.19 115.52
CA ARG A 236 -44.47 31.29 116.84
C ARG A 236 -43.55 32.03 117.81
N PHE A 237 -43.46 33.35 117.62
CA PHE A 237 -43.65 34.45 118.58
C PHE A 237 -43.31 35.76 117.88
#